data_AF-A0A2H3DBG6-F1
#
_entry.id   AF-A0A2H3DBG6-F1
#
_cell.length_a   1.000
_cell.length_b   1.000
_cell.length_c   1.000
_cell.angle_alpha   90.00
_cell.angle_beta   90.00
_cell.angle_gamma   90.00
#
_symmetry.space_group_name_H-M   'P 1'
#
loop_
_entity.id
_entity.type
_entity.pdbx_description
1 polymer ?
#
loop_
_entity_poly.entity_id
_entity_poly.type
_entity_poly.pdbx_seq_one_letter_code
_entity_poly.pdbx_strand_id
1 'polypeptide(L)'
;MVESHRYMYAPPLLNVAVTFTTVLPDLNINIEVNGTAMLYCLSGIVYYGNRHFTARFIELDGSVWFNNGIVQARGAHREGMIINVNLMQDVSGKT
;
A
#
# COMPACT_ATOMS: atom_id res chain seq x y z
N MET A 1 -11.40 24.84 -1.31
CA MET A 1 -10.58 24.97 -2.54
C MET A 1 -9.70 23.73 -2.58
N VAL A 2 -9.74 22.94 -3.65
CA VAL A 2 -8.87 21.76 -3.79
C VAL A 2 -7.69 22.19 -4.64
N GLU A 3 -6.49 22.02 -4.12
CA GLU A 3 -5.26 22.26 -4.86
C GLU A 3 -4.96 21.04 -5.74
N SER A 4 -4.60 21.27 -7.00
CA SER A 4 -4.31 20.19 -7.95
C SER A 4 -2.92 20.35 -8.54
N HIS A 5 -2.14 19.28 -8.52
CA HIS A 5 -0.82 19.21 -9.14
C HIS A 5 -0.80 18.09 -10.18
N ARG A 6 0.06 18.22 -11.20
CA ARG A 6 0.26 17.19 -12.24
C ARG A 6 1.69 16.66 -12.19
N TYR A 7 1.83 15.35 -12.39
CA TYR A 7 3.13 14.73 -12.59
C TYR A 7 3.66 15.04 -13.99
N MET A 8 4.89 15.57 -14.09
CA MET A 8 5.59 15.73 -15.37
C MET A 8 6.20 14.41 -15.87
N TYR A 9 6.51 13.51 -14.94
CA TYR A 9 7.06 12.18 -15.18
C TYR A 9 6.40 11.17 -14.24
N ALA A 10 6.22 9.94 -14.72
CA ALA A 10 5.69 8.84 -13.91
C ALA A 10 6.78 8.34 -12.93
N PRO A 11 6.63 8.52 -11.60
CA PRO A 11 7.62 8.02 -10.66
C PRO A 11 7.61 6.48 -10.62
N PRO A 12 8.74 5.79 -10.45
CA PRO A 12 8.74 4.32 -10.35
C PRO A 12 7.91 3.77 -9.17
N LEU A 13 7.78 4.57 -8.10
CA LEU A 13 6.95 4.29 -6.93
C LEU A 13 6.12 5.51 -6.60
N LEU A 14 4.82 5.31 -6.39
CA LEU A 14 3.88 6.34 -6.00
C LEU A 14 3.40 6.07 -4.57
N ASN A 15 3.83 6.92 -3.63
CA ASN A 15 3.40 6.82 -2.24
C ASN A 15 2.14 7.65 -2.03
N VAL A 16 1.12 7.06 -1.42
CA VAL A 16 -0.11 7.74 -1.04
C VAL A 16 -0.23 7.70 0.48
N ALA A 17 -0.15 8.86 1.12
CA ALA A 17 -0.33 8.99 2.55
C ALA A 17 -1.80 9.28 2.85
N VAL A 18 -2.44 8.42 3.62
CA VAL A 18 -3.83 8.56 4.06
C VAL A 18 -3.90 8.53 5.58
N THR A 19 -4.84 9.29 6.15
CA THR A 19 -5.14 9.25 7.59
C THR A 19 -6.64 9.16 7.76
N PHE A 20 -7.11 8.41 8.77
CA PHE A 20 -8.53 8.28 9.12
C PHE A 20 -9.43 7.83 7.96
N THR A 21 -8.91 7.03 7.03
CA THR A 21 -9.71 6.48 5.92
C THR A 21 -10.46 5.22 6.36
N THR A 22 -11.69 5.08 5.91
CA THR A 22 -12.47 3.83 6.00
C THR A 22 -12.60 3.15 4.64
N VAL A 23 -11.93 3.68 3.61
CA VAL A 23 -12.00 3.21 2.23
C VAL A 23 -10.86 2.24 1.96
N LEU A 24 -11.20 1.11 1.33
CA LEU A 24 -10.22 0.11 0.87
C LEU A 24 -9.25 0.73 -0.14
N PRO A 25 -7.96 0.38 -0.08
CA PRO A 25 -7.03 0.81 -1.10
C PRO A 25 -7.41 0.17 -2.43
N ASP A 26 -7.45 0.97 -3.48
CA ASP A 26 -7.56 0.45 -4.84
C ASP A 26 -6.32 -0.38 -5.16
N LEU A 27 -6.53 -1.57 -5.72
CA LEU A 27 -5.43 -2.44 -6.15
C LEU A 27 -4.66 -1.86 -7.32
N ASN A 28 -5.33 -1.01 -8.11
CA ASN A 28 -4.78 -0.39 -9.29
C ASN A 28 -5.30 1.04 -9.41
N ILE A 29 -4.42 1.96 -9.76
CA ILE A 29 -4.79 3.34 -10.11
C ILE A 29 -4.15 3.71 -11.44
N ASN A 30 -4.85 4.54 -12.21
CA ASN A 30 -4.29 5.17 -13.41
C ASN A 30 -3.99 6.63 -13.10
N ILE A 31 -2.76 7.05 -13.37
CA ILE A 31 -2.40 8.47 -13.35
C ILE A 31 -2.12 8.93 -14.78
N GLU A 32 -2.54 10.14 -15.13
CA GLU A 32 -2.24 10.72 -16.43
C GLU A 32 -0.91 11.47 -16.39
N VAL A 33 0.02 11.11 -17.27
CA VAL A 33 1.29 11.80 -17.47
C VAL A 33 1.44 12.12 -18.95
N ASN A 34 1.46 13.41 -19.30
CA ASN A 34 1.59 13.91 -20.67
C ASN A 34 0.60 13.25 -21.66
N GLY A 35 -0.66 13.10 -21.27
CA GLY A 35 -1.72 12.49 -22.09
C GLY A 35 -1.67 10.96 -22.18
N THR A 36 -0.74 10.30 -21.49
CA THR A 36 -0.66 8.84 -21.39
C THR A 36 -1.14 8.39 -20.02
N ALA A 37 -2.04 7.39 -19.98
CA ALA A 37 -2.43 6.74 -18.73
C ALA A 37 -1.36 5.75 -18.28
N MET A 38 -0.85 5.94 -17.07
CA MET A 38 0.14 5.07 -16.42
C MET A 38 -0.53 4.25 -15.33
N LEU A 39 -0.49 2.92 -15.48
CA LEU A 39 -1.04 1.98 -14.51
C LEU A 39 -0.05 1.75 -13.37
N TYR A 40 -0.52 1.94 -12.14
CA TYR A 40 0.19 1.57 -10.92
C TYR A 40 -0.58 0.47 -10.21
N CYS A 41 0.14 -0.58 -9.83
CA CYS A 41 -0.40 -1.67 -9.01
C CYS A 41 0.06 -1.47 -7.55
N LEU A 42 -0.84 -1.74 -6.60
CA LEU A 42 -0.52 -1.69 -5.18
C LEU A 42 0.55 -2.73 -4.83
N SER A 43 1.73 -2.27 -4.43
CA SER A 43 2.89 -3.11 -4.10
C SER A 43 3.10 -3.32 -2.60
N GLY A 44 2.47 -2.50 -1.76
CA GLY A 44 2.58 -2.62 -0.32
C GLY A 44 1.81 -1.54 0.44
N ILE A 45 1.67 -1.76 1.74
CA ILE A 45 1.00 -0.85 2.66
C ILE A 45 1.83 -0.79 3.93
N VAL A 46 1.99 0.41 4.47
CA VAL A 46 2.58 0.65 5.79
C VAL A 46 1.47 1.13 6.72
N TYR A 47 1.25 0.40 7.80
CA TYR A 47 0.24 0.71 8.81
C TYR A 47 0.91 1.39 9.99
N TYR A 48 0.19 2.32 10.62
CA TYR A 48 0.67 2.98 11.84
C TYR A 48 -0.40 2.97 12.92
N GLY A 49 -0.05 2.36 14.05
CA GLY A 49 -0.92 2.36 15.22
C GLY A 49 -0.15 1.93 16.47
N ASN A 50 -0.61 2.36 17.63
CA ASN A 50 0.01 2.03 18.92
C ASN A 50 1.54 2.31 18.95
N ARG A 51 1.95 3.45 18.36
CA ARG A 51 3.36 3.90 18.25
C ARG A 51 4.28 2.91 17.53
N HIS A 52 3.73 2.06 16.66
CA HIS A 52 4.48 0.97 16.05
C HIS A 52 4.05 0.77 14.59
N PHE A 53 5.02 0.79 13.67
CA PHE A 53 4.77 0.55 12.25
C PHE A 53 4.80 -0.93 11.92
N THR A 54 3.92 -1.36 11.02
CA THR A 54 3.96 -2.68 10.39
C THR A 54 3.77 -2.50 8.90
N ALA A 55 4.18 -3.50 8.12
CA ALA A 55 4.13 -3.43 6.67
C ALA A 55 3.59 -4.72 6.06
N ARG A 56 2.90 -4.55 4.94
CA ARG A 56 2.64 -5.62 3.98
C ARG A 56 3.29 -5.28 2.65
N PHE A 57 3.82 -6.30 1.99
CA PHE A 57 4.23 -6.22 0.60
C PHE A 57 3.49 -7.26 -0.23
N ILE A 58 3.22 -6.88 -1.47
CA ILE A 58 2.38 -7.60 -2.41
C ILE A 58 3.26 -7.93 -3.62
N GLU A 59 3.41 -9.22 -3.88
CA GLU A 59 4.11 -9.71 -5.07
C GLU A 59 3.22 -9.65 -6.32
N LEU A 60 3.83 -9.77 -7.50
CA LEU A 60 3.11 -9.69 -8.77
C LEU A 60 2.04 -10.78 -8.96
N ASP A 61 2.19 -11.91 -8.28
CA ASP A 61 1.20 -13.00 -8.25
C ASP A 61 0.04 -12.71 -7.27
N GLY A 62 0.10 -11.60 -6.52
CA GLY A 62 -0.85 -11.24 -5.48
C GLY A 62 -0.57 -11.89 -4.12
N SER A 63 0.57 -12.57 -3.94
CA SER A 63 0.98 -13.07 -2.62
C SER A 63 1.28 -11.91 -1.67
N VAL A 64 0.67 -11.95 -0.49
CA VAL A 64 0.82 -10.93 0.56
C VAL A 64 1.72 -11.45 1.67
N TRP A 65 2.67 -10.62 2.06
CA TRP A 65 3.64 -10.92 3.10
C TRP A 65 3.65 -9.82 4.16
N PHE A 66 3.66 -10.22 5.42
CA PHE A 66 3.64 -9.32 6.56
C PHE A 66 4.97 -9.24 7.30
N ASN A 67 5.36 -8.02 7.66
CA ASN A 67 6.49 -7.71 8.52
C ASN A 67 6.03 -6.79 9.68
N ASN A 68 6.26 -7.22 10.92
CA ASN A 68 5.95 -6.45 12.12
C ASN A 68 6.98 -5.35 12.42
N GLY A 69 8.09 -5.27 11.69
CA GLY A 69 9.19 -4.31 11.91
C GLY A 69 10.09 -4.63 13.12
N ILE A 70 9.56 -5.26 14.17
CA ILE A 70 10.31 -5.66 15.37
C ILE A 70 10.51 -7.17 15.41
N VAL A 71 9.42 -7.94 15.38
CA VAL A 71 9.45 -9.39 15.61
C VAL A 71 10.22 -10.12 14.50
N GLN A 72 9.94 -9.82 13.24
CA GLN A 72 10.58 -10.49 12.10
C GLN A 72 11.90 -9.84 11.67
N ALA A 73 12.23 -8.64 12.16
CA ALA A 73 13.36 -7.83 11.70
C ALA A 73 13.42 -7.75 10.15
N ARG A 74 14.38 -8.45 9.52
CA ARG A 74 14.56 -8.49 8.06
C ARG A 74 13.71 -9.55 7.33
N GLY A 75 12.96 -10.36 8.07
CA GLY A 75 12.09 -11.39 7.52
C GLY A 75 10.64 -10.94 7.36
N ALA A 76 9.84 -11.79 6.73
CA ALA A 76 8.40 -11.65 6.64
C ALA A 76 7.76 -13.04 6.58
N HIS A 77 6.45 -13.10 6.85
CA HIS A 77 5.70 -14.33 6.67
C HIS A 77 4.54 -14.12 5.71
N ARG A 78 4.21 -15.15 4.95
CA ARG A 78 3.13 -15.12 3.98
C ARG A 78 1.78 -15.19 4.70
N GLU A 79 0.91 -14.22 4.45
CA GLU A 79 -0.47 -14.19 4.99
C GLU A 79 -1.47 -14.84 4.04
N GLY A 80 -1.23 -14.79 2.73
CA GLY A 80 -2.12 -15.40 1.75
C GLY A 80 -2.11 -14.68 0.41
N MET A 81 -3.24 -14.75 -0.31
CA MET A 81 -3.47 -14.01 -1.55
C MET A 81 -4.18 -12.70 -1.24
N ILE A 82 -3.93 -11.66 -2.02
CA ILE A 82 -4.49 -10.32 -1.82
C ILE A 82 -6.01 -10.28 -1.74
N ILE A 83 -6.69 -11.16 -2.48
CA ILE A 83 -8.16 -11.31 -2.45
C ILE A 83 -8.71 -11.86 -1.13
N ASN A 84 -7.85 -12.44 -0.29
CA ASN A 84 -8.22 -13.12 0.96
C ASN A 84 -7.65 -12.39 2.19
N VAL A 85 -6.94 -11.27 2.02
CA VAL A 85 -6.33 -10.52 3.12
C VAL A 85 -7.05 -9.19 3.29
N ASN A 86 -7.44 -8.85 4.52
CA ASN A 86 -7.97 -7.54 4.84
C ASN A 86 -6.84 -6.51 4.85
N LEU A 87 -6.78 -5.67 3.80
CA LEU A 87 -5.77 -4.62 3.64
C LEU A 87 -6.07 -3.33 4.42
N MET A 88 -7.22 -3.21 5.09
CA MET A 88 -7.52 -2.01 5.91
C MET A 88 -6.74 -1.96 7.21
N GLN A 89 -6.35 -3.13 7.71
CA GLN A 89 -5.72 -3.22 9.00
C GLN A 89 -4.69 -4.32 9.04
N ASP A 90 -3.61 -4.08 9.76
CA ASP A 90 -2.61 -5.08 10.07
C ASP A 90 -3.18 -6.19 10.96
N VAL A 91 -2.39 -7.25 11.22
CA VAL A 91 -2.80 -8.39 12.05
C VAL A 91 -3.19 -7.97 13.48
N SER A 92 -2.70 -6.82 13.95
CA SER A 92 -2.98 -6.24 15.26
C SER A 92 -4.10 -5.18 15.24
N GLY A 93 -4.78 -4.98 14.10
CA GLY A 93 -5.85 -4.00 13.95
C GLY A 93 -5.40 -2.56 13.69
N LYS A 94 -4.13 -2.34 13.28
CA LYS A 94 -3.62 -0.99 12.95
C LYS A 94 -4.01 -0.61 11.54
N THR A 95 -4.50 0.61 11.34
CA THR A 95 -4.83 1.21 10.03
C THR A 95 -3.65 1.95 9.41
#